data_AF-A0A9Q0DD04-F1
#
_entry.id   AF-A0A9Q0DD04-F1
#
_cell.length_a   1.000
_cell.length_b   1.000
_cell.length_c   1.000
_cell.angle_alpha   90.00
_cell.angle_beta   90.00
_cell.angle_gamma   90.00
#
_symmetry.space_group_name_H-M   'P 1'
#
loop_
_entity.id
_entity.type
_entity.pdbx_description
1 polymer ?
#
loop_
_entity_poly.entity_id
_entity_poly.type
_entity_poly.pdbx_seq_one_letter_code
_entity_poly.pdbx_strand_id
1 'polypeptide(L)'
;MGHMVTSDMLTECPEAAERGPGRVMADRWRGMTPQQLSAIYGEREEQRLRAQKQREAERAREAAWDLQQMSLASRGEEEERRERELQRERKIQLDQYNVQLAKEQQAHQEYLDKKLYTNEPSRDYFNQFNTASR
;
A
#
# COMPACT_ATOMS: atom_id res chain seq x y z
N MET A 1 -29.81 -79.96 7.54
CA MET A 1 -29.77 -78.68 6.80
C MET A 1 -29.43 -77.45 7.67
N GLY A 2 -29.34 -77.54 9.01
CA GLY A 2 -29.10 -76.34 9.84
C GLY A 2 -27.71 -75.69 9.71
N HIS A 3 -26.66 -76.48 9.45
CA HIS A 3 -25.27 -76.00 9.47
C HIS A 3 -24.84 -75.18 8.24
N MET A 4 -25.60 -75.24 7.13
CA MET A 4 -25.29 -74.43 5.95
C MET A 4 -25.67 -72.97 6.16
N VAL A 5 -26.78 -72.72 6.86
CA VAL A 5 -27.30 -71.37 7.08
C VAL A 5 -26.43 -70.56 8.05
N THR A 6 -25.75 -71.23 8.99
CA THR A 6 -24.82 -70.61 9.94
C THR A 6 -23.36 -70.64 9.46
N SER A 7 -23.11 -70.97 8.19
CA SER A 7 -21.77 -70.98 7.63
C SER A 7 -21.25 -69.54 7.46
N ASP A 8 -19.97 -69.34 7.75
CA ASP A 8 -19.25 -68.07 7.58
C ASP A 8 -19.41 -67.45 6.18
N MET A 9 -19.54 -68.31 5.16
CA MET A 9 -19.78 -67.88 3.79
C MET A 9 -21.14 -67.19 3.61
N LEU A 10 -22.18 -67.61 4.35
CA LEU A 10 -23.54 -67.09 4.23
C LEU A 10 -23.86 -66.02 5.29
N THR A 11 -23.11 -65.96 6.39
CA THR A 11 -23.27 -64.95 7.45
C THR A 11 -22.33 -63.75 7.30
N GLU A 12 -21.38 -63.79 6.36
CA GLU A 12 -20.43 -62.71 6.05
C GLU A 12 -19.73 -62.14 7.30
N CYS A 13 -19.20 -63.01 8.16
CA CYS A 13 -18.60 -62.56 9.41
C CYS A 13 -17.32 -61.73 9.13
N PRO A 14 -17.23 -60.47 9.62
CA PRO A 14 -16.08 -59.61 9.36
C PRO A 14 -14.80 -60.08 10.07
N GLU A 15 -14.94 -60.84 11.16
CA GLU A 15 -13.84 -61.39 11.96
C GLU A 15 -13.00 -62.42 11.17
N ALA A 16 -13.57 -63.07 10.15
CA ALA A 16 -12.87 -64.06 9.32
C ALA A 16 -11.69 -63.46 8.52
N ALA A 17 -11.64 -62.14 8.40
CA ALA A 17 -10.58 -61.39 7.75
C ALA A 17 -9.43 -61.00 8.71
N GLU A 18 -9.61 -61.11 10.02
CA GLU A 18 -8.61 -60.68 10.99
C GLU A 18 -7.45 -61.68 11.09
N ARG A 19 -6.21 -61.17 10.97
CA ARG A 19 -4.97 -61.96 11.14
C ARG A 19 -4.19 -61.56 12.38
N GLY A 20 -4.56 -60.45 13.02
CA GLY A 20 -3.89 -59.84 14.16
C GLY A 20 -4.05 -58.32 14.15
N PRO A 21 -3.51 -57.61 15.16
CA PRO A 21 -3.70 -56.17 15.30
C PRO A 21 -3.25 -55.42 14.04
N GLY A 22 -4.17 -54.69 13.40
CA GLY A 22 -3.91 -53.92 12.18
C GLY A 22 -3.57 -54.74 10.93
N ARG A 23 -3.78 -56.06 10.94
CA ARG A 23 -3.51 -56.95 9.79
C ARG A 23 -4.75 -57.70 9.37
N VAL A 24 -5.06 -57.62 8.09
CA VAL A 24 -6.25 -58.20 7.48
C VAL A 24 -5.84 -59.07 6.29
N MET A 25 -6.53 -60.19 6.11
CA MET A 25 -6.48 -61.01 4.90
C MET A 25 -7.19 -60.30 3.74
N ALA A 26 -6.44 -59.92 2.72
CA ALA A 26 -6.96 -59.15 1.58
C ALA A 26 -8.08 -59.88 0.81
N ASP A 27 -7.98 -61.21 0.71
CA ASP A 27 -8.93 -62.12 0.07
C ASP A 27 -10.26 -62.26 0.82
N ARG A 28 -10.27 -61.97 2.13
CA ARG A 28 -11.47 -62.06 2.99
C ARG A 28 -11.98 -60.72 3.47
N TRP A 29 -11.35 -59.62 3.05
CA TRP A 29 -11.74 -58.28 3.47
C TRP A 29 -13.10 -57.87 2.90
N ARG A 30 -14.01 -57.48 3.78
CA ARG A 30 -15.40 -57.10 3.45
C ARG A 30 -15.65 -55.59 3.55
N GLY A 31 -14.63 -54.80 3.90
CA GLY A 31 -14.74 -53.35 4.12
C GLY A 31 -14.49 -52.93 5.57
N MET A 32 -14.50 -51.62 5.81
CA MET A 32 -14.30 -51.04 7.14
C MET A 32 -15.51 -51.27 8.04
N THR A 33 -15.27 -51.35 9.34
CA THR A 33 -16.36 -51.47 10.30
C THR A 33 -17.16 -50.17 10.37
N PRO A 34 -18.46 -50.22 10.73
CA PRO A 34 -19.27 -49.02 10.92
C PRO A 34 -18.65 -48.03 11.92
N GLN A 35 -17.94 -48.54 12.94
CA GLN A 35 -17.22 -47.72 13.91
C GLN A 35 -16.05 -46.96 13.27
N GLN A 36 -15.22 -47.62 12.45
CA GLN A 36 -14.14 -46.97 11.70
C GLN A 36 -14.67 -45.92 10.73
N LEU A 37 -15.76 -46.22 10.02
CA LEU A 37 -16.40 -45.24 9.13
C LEU A 37 -16.95 -44.04 9.91
N SER A 38 -17.55 -44.27 11.08
CA SER A 38 -18.05 -43.19 11.93
C SER A 38 -16.93 -42.27 12.44
N ALA A 39 -15.78 -42.84 12.81
CA ALA A 39 -14.59 -42.07 13.19
C ALA A 39 -14.08 -41.21 12.02
N ILE A 40 -14.01 -41.78 10.80
CA ILE A 40 -13.61 -41.03 9.60
C ILE A 40 -14.60 -39.88 9.32
N TYR A 41 -15.90 -40.10 9.49
CA TYR A 41 -16.89 -39.03 9.30
C TYR A 41 -16.72 -37.92 10.34
N GLY A 42 -16.50 -38.27 11.61
CA GLY A 42 -16.21 -37.27 12.66
C GLY A 42 -14.96 -36.44 12.35
N GLU A 43 -13.85 -37.09 11.96
CA GLU A 43 -12.63 -36.39 11.58
C GLU A 43 -12.83 -35.46 10.38
N ARG A 44 -13.60 -35.88 9.37
CA ARG A 44 -13.92 -35.04 8.20
C ARG A 44 -14.73 -33.81 8.57
N GLU A 45 -15.68 -33.94 9.49
CA GLU A 45 -16.46 -32.81 9.99
C GLU A 45 -15.57 -31.83 10.76
N GLU A 46 -14.70 -32.33 11.63
CA GLU A 46 -13.72 -31.50 12.33
C GLU A 46 -12.80 -30.76 11.36
N GLN A 47 -12.28 -31.44 10.34
CA GLN A 47 -11.43 -30.82 9.32
C GLN A 47 -12.17 -29.71 8.57
N ARG A 48 -13.44 -29.93 8.21
CA ARG A 48 -14.26 -28.92 7.54
C ARG A 48 -14.44 -27.69 8.43
N LEU A 49 -14.75 -27.89 9.71
CA LEU A 49 -14.92 -26.80 10.67
C LEU A 49 -13.60 -26.04 10.89
N ARG A 50 -12.47 -26.74 11.00
CA ARG A 50 -11.14 -26.11 11.13
C ARG A 50 -10.80 -25.28 9.90
N ALA A 51 -11.03 -25.82 8.69
CA ALA A 51 -10.79 -25.10 7.44
C ALA A 51 -11.69 -23.87 7.31
N GLN A 52 -12.95 -23.96 7.73
CA GLN A 52 -13.86 -22.82 7.73
C GLN A 52 -13.37 -21.70 8.66
N LYS A 53 -13.00 -22.04 9.91
CA LYS A 53 -12.45 -21.08 10.87
C LYS A 53 -11.18 -20.41 10.37
N GLN A 54 -10.30 -21.17 9.71
CA GLN A 54 -9.09 -20.61 9.10
C GLN A 54 -9.43 -19.59 8.01
N ARG A 55 -10.35 -19.92 7.10
CA ARG A 55 -10.80 -19.00 6.04
C ARG A 55 -11.44 -17.73 6.59
N GLU A 56 -12.22 -17.85 7.66
CA GLU A 56 -12.83 -16.69 8.32
C GLU A 56 -11.76 -15.81 8.98
N ALA A 57 -10.77 -16.40 9.64
CA ALA A 57 -9.65 -15.68 10.23
C ALA A 57 -8.77 -14.99 9.16
N GLU A 58 -8.53 -15.63 8.02
CA GLU A 58 -7.83 -15.04 6.88
C GLU A 58 -8.59 -13.84 6.31
N ARG A 59 -9.90 -13.98 6.06
CA ARG A 59 -10.74 -12.86 5.61
C ARG A 59 -10.74 -11.69 6.58
N ALA A 60 -10.78 -11.96 7.89
CA ALA A 60 -10.71 -10.91 8.90
C ALA A 60 -9.35 -10.19 8.89
N ARG A 61 -8.25 -10.92 8.69
CA ARG A 61 -6.92 -10.33 8.56
C ARG A 61 -6.78 -9.49 7.29
N GLU A 62 -7.28 -9.99 6.17
CA GLU A 62 -7.27 -9.29 4.89
C GLU A 62 -8.08 -7.99 4.99
N ALA A 63 -9.30 -8.03 5.54
CA ALA A 63 -10.11 -6.83 5.77
C ALA A 63 -9.43 -5.81 6.71
N ALA A 64 -8.75 -6.28 7.75
CA ALA A 64 -8.00 -5.40 8.65
C ALA A 64 -6.78 -4.77 7.94
N TRP A 65 -6.09 -5.54 7.10
CA TRP A 65 -5.00 -5.05 6.28
C TRP A 65 -5.46 -3.99 5.29
N ASP A 66 -6.57 -4.23 4.58
CA ASP A 66 -7.15 -3.29 3.63
C ASP A 66 -7.53 -1.97 4.30
N LEU A 67 -8.17 -2.03 5.48
CA LEU A 67 -8.48 -0.83 6.25
C LEU A 67 -7.23 -0.04 6.64
N GLN A 68 -6.16 -0.75 7.05
CA GLN A 68 -4.88 -0.11 7.36
C GLN A 68 -4.29 0.56 6.11
N GLN A 69 -4.29 -0.12 4.95
CA GLN A 69 -3.79 0.45 3.70
C GLN A 69 -4.58 1.69 3.29
N MET A 70 -5.91 1.66 3.39
CA MET A 70 -6.76 2.82 3.12
C MET A 70 -6.42 3.99 4.05
N SER A 71 -6.25 3.74 5.36
CA SER A 71 -5.90 4.79 6.32
C SER A 71 -4.53 5.42 6.01
N LEU A 72 -3.55 4.63 5.60
CA LEU A 72 -2.22 5.10 5.23
C LEU A 72 -2.27 5.92 3.93
N ALA A 73 -3.04 5.47 2.94
CA ALA A 73 -3.25 6.18 1.69
C ALA A 73 -3.90 7.54 1.92
N SER A 74 -5.00 7.60 2.68
CA SER A 74 -5.67 8.85 3.03
C SER A 74 -4.74 9.82 3.78
N ARG A 75 -3.94 9.32 4.73
CA ARG A 75 -2.96 10.15 5.44
C ARG A 75 -1.90 10.71 4.48
N GLY A 76 -1.40 9.88 3.57
CA GLY A 76 -0.43 10.32 2.55
C GLY A 76 -1.00 11.40 1.63
N GLU A 77 -2.26 11.25 1.20
CA GLU A 77 -2.94 12.27 0.37
C GLU A 77 -3.14 13.60 1.12
N GLU A 78 -3.49 13.54 2.42
CA GLU A 78 -3.61 14.74 3.26
C GLU A 78 -2.27 15.46 3.43
N GLU A 79 -1.19 14.72 3.68
CA GLU A 79 0.17 15.26 3.79
C GLU A 79 0.59 15.92 2.48
N GLU A 80 0.40 15.25 1.33
CA GLU A 80 0.72 15.83 0.03
C GLU A 80 -0.10 17.10 -0.25
N ARG A 81 -1.39 17.12 0.11
CA ARG A 81 -2.22 18.32 -0.04
C ARG A 81 -1.66 19.48 0.79
N ARG A 82 -1.29 19.25 2.05
CA ARG A 82 -0.69 20.28 2.92
C ARG A 82 0.63 20.80 2.34
N GLU A 83 1.48 19.91 1.83
CA GLU A 83 2.73 20.30 1.19
C GLU A 83 2.49 21.18 -0.05
N ARG A 84 1.51 20.82 -0.89
CA ARG A 84 1.13 21.62 -2.07
C ARG A 84 0.59 23.00 -1.67
N GLU A 85 -0.19 23.10 -0.61
CA GLU A 85 -0.68 24.38 -0.08
C GLU A 85 0.48 25.26 0.41
N LEU A 86 1.38 24.73 1.23
CA LEU A 86 2.57 25.43 1.69
C LEU A 86 3.48 25.88 0.54
N GLN A 87 3.63 25.04 -0.49
CA GLN A 87 4.39 25.41 -1.70
C GLN A 87 3.73 26.58 -2.44
N ARG A 88 2.40 26.60 -2.54
CA ARG A 88 1.68 27.72 -3.15
C ARG A 88 1.87 29.01 -2.36
N GLU A 89 1.75 28.96 -1.04
CA GLU A 89 1.98 30.13 -0.18
C GLU A 89 3.39 30.67 -0.31
N ARG A 90 4.41 29.80 -0.25
CA ARG A 90 5.81 30.19 -0.48
C ARG A 90 6.01 30.83 -1.84
N LYS A 91 5.38 30.30 -2.89
CA LYS A 91 5.47 30.87 -4.23
C LYS A 91 4.86 32.28 -4.28
N ILE A 92 3.69 32.47 -3.69
CA ILE A 92 3.04 33.80 -3.63
C ILE A 92 3.94 34.80 -2.89
N GLN A 93 4.54 34.41 -1.77
CA GLN A 93 5.47 35.27 -1.02
C GLN A 93 6.70 35.63 -1.83
N LEU A 94 7.30 34.67 -2.54
CA LEU A 94 8.43 34.92 -3.43
C LEU A 94 8.06 35.85 -4.59
N ASP A 95 6.88 35.66 -5.19
CA ASP A 95 6.40 36.51 -6.28
C ASP A 95 6.21 37.96 -5.79
N GLN A 96 5.65 38.16 -4.59
CA GLN A 96 5.53 39.49 -3.97
C GLN A 96 6.90 40.13 -3.72
N TYR A 97 7.85 39.37 -3.18
CA TYR A 97 9.21 39.85 -2.94
C TYR A 97 9.91 40.22 -4.26
N ASN A 98 9.78 39.40 -5.29
CA ASN A 98 10.36 39.68 -6.62
C ASN A 98 9.79 40.97 -7.23
N VAL A 99 8.49 41.24 -7.04
CA VAL A 99 7.88 42.49 -7.49
C VAL A 99 8.45 43.71 -6.75
N GLN A 100 8.66 43.61 -5.44
CA GLN A 100 9.28 44.69 -4.66
C GLN A 100 10.72 44.92 -5.12
N LEU A 101 11.51 43.86 -5.24
CA LEU A 101 12.90 43.91 -5.67
C LEU A 101 13.02 44.49 -7.09
N ALA A 102 12.13 44.13 -8.01
CA ALA A 102 12.13 44.67 -9.38
C ALA A 102 11.87 46.19 -9.38
N LYS A 103 10.96 46.69 -8.54
CA LYS A 103 10.71 48.13 -8.40
C LYS A 103 11.93 48.87 -7.86
N GLU A 104 12.59 48.31 -6.84
CA GLU A 104 13.81 48.90 -6.27
C GLU A 104 14.95 48.95 -7.30
N GLN A 105 15.15 47.86 -8.05
CA GLN A 105 16.15 47.81 -9.11
C GLN A 105 15.85 48.82 -10.22
N GLN A 106 14.60 48.93 -10.65
CA GLN A 106 14.20 49.92 -11.65
C GLN A 106 14.45 51.36 -11.14
N ALA A 107 14.04 51.68 -9.92
CA ALA A 107 14.26 53.01 -9.35
C ALA A 107 15.74 53.35 -9.23
N HIS A 108 16.58 52.37 -8.85
CA HIS A 108 18.03 52.54 -8.79
C HIS A 108 18.64 52.77 -10.18
N GLN A 109 18.23 51.99 -11.19
CA GLN A 109 18.67 52.18 -12.57
C GLN A 109 18.30 53.57 -13.08
N GLU A 110 17.06 54.01 -12.85
CA GLU A 110 16.62 55.35 -13.22
C GLU A 110 17.45 56.46 -12.55
N TYR A 111 17.84 56.28 -11.30
CA TYR A 111 18.73 57.21 -10.60
C TYR A 111 20.12 57.25 -11.24
N LEU A 112 20.73 56.08 -11.50
CA LEU A 112 22.04 56.00 -12.14
C LEU A 112 22.04 56.70 -13.50
N ASP A 113 21.09 56.37 -14.36
CA ASP A 113 21.01 56.91 -15.72
C ASP A 113 20.78 58.42 -15.72
N LYS A 114 19.83 58.91 -14.91
CA LYS A 114 19.42 60.33 -14.92
C LYS A 114 20.34 61.25 -14.13
N LYS A 115 20.91 60.78 -13.02
CA LYS A 115 21.67 61.64 -12.08
C LYS A 115 23.17 61.42 -12.12
N LEU A 116 23.63 60.18 -12.27
CA LEU A 116 25.06 59.85 -12.20
C LEU A 116 25.72 59.82 -13.58
N TYR A 117 25.06 59.19 -14.55
CA TYR A 117 25.62 58.96 -15.88
C TYR A 117 25.27 60.05 -16.90
N THR A 118 24.36 60.96 -16.57
CA THR A 118 24.14 62.17 -17.39
C THR A 118 25.21 63.20 -17.03
N ASN A 119 26.18 63.40 -17.92
CA ASN A 119 27.21 64.42 -17.74
C ASN A 119 26.73 65.75 -18.34
N GLU A 120 26.41 66.73 -17.49
CA GLU A 120 26.08 68.08 -17.93
C GLU A 120 27.34 68.97 -17.93
N PRO A 121 27.70 69.61 -19.06
CA PRO A 121 28.87 70.47 -19.11
C PRO A 121 28.70 71.65 -18.15
N SER A 122 29.72 71.92 -17.33
CA SER A 122 29.69 73.03 -16.39
C SER A 122 29.73 74.38 -17.11
N ARG A 123 29.25 75.44 -16.46
CA ARG A 123 29.30 76.79 -17.03
C ARG A 123 30.75 77.22 -17.34
N ASP A 124 31.69 76.76 -16.53
CA ASP A 124 33.13 76.99 -16.71
C ASP A 124 33.67 76.33 -17.97
N TYR A 125 33.11 75.18 -18.38
CA TYR A 125 33.47 74.54 -19.65
C TYR A 125 33.18 75.47 -20.84
N PHE A 126 32.01 76.14 -20.85
CA PHE A 126 31.65 77.06 -21.94
C PHE A 126 32.47 78.36 -21.91
N ASN A 127 32.85 78.83 -20.71
CA ASN A 127 33.68 80.04 -20.55
C ASN A 127 35.12 79.88 -21.08
N GLN A 128 35.56 78.65 -21.40
CA GLN A 128 36.89 78.41 -21.98
C GLN A 128 37.00 78.89 -23.44
N PHE A 129 35.87 78.97 -24.16
CA PHE A 129 35.85 79.35 -25.58
C PHE A 129 35.75 80.87 -25.76
N ASN A 130 36.36 81.42 -26.81
CA ASN A 130 36.38 82.86 -27.18
C ASN A 130 37.07 83.82 -26.20
N THR A 131 37.99 83.34 -25.36
CA THR A 131 38.70 84.13 -24.35
C THR A 131 39.92 84.92 -24.85
N ALA A 132 40.46 84.58 -26.03
CA ALA A 132 41.60 85.28 -26.63
C ALA A 132 41.28 85.67 -28.09
N SER A 133 41.60 86.91 -28.49
CA SER A 133 41.54 87.31 -29.91
C SER A 133 42.84 86.93 -30.61
N ARG A 134 42.72 86.31 -31.79
CA ARG A 134 43.86 85.89 -32.61
C ARG A 134 44.42 87.04 -33.45
#